data_AF-A0A2W7IYC7-F1
#
_entry.id   AF-A0A2W7IYC7-F1
#
_cell.length_a   1.000
_cell.length_b   1.000
_cell.length_c   1.000
_cell.angle_alpha   90.00
_cell.angle_beta   90.00
_cell.angle_gamma   90.00
#
_symmetry.space_group_name_H-M   'P 1'
#
loop_
_entity.id
_entity.type
_entity.pdbx_description
1 polymer ?
#
loop_
_entity_poly.entity_id
_entity_poly.type
_entity_poly.pdbx_seq_one_letter_code
_entity_poly.pdbx_strand_id
1 'polypeptide(L)'
;MMVAEGSLGPAAKVVFGPMLNFLTFAYSTWRLNDKEKFALRASVYKEQFFPAFEKLAEIHQDYMKSLHEFYEIAKKFQTPQHELIAKFRRYGIEYASWREDVKCFTEVCGVLSKNTAFKNEKDAITEFSNSIRDYFAATSPDGSRLASSWFSSFLNEFQMHAREGRSPWDAEYEGMGYHKPKDALMDYLRKVYQIELPQRWARVTKAKATLQGVLVVPSP
;
A
#
# COMPACT_ATOMS: atom_id res chain seq x y z
N MET A 1 -14.57 16.50 23.47
CA MET A 1 -14.73 15.54 22.37
C MET A 1 -13.36 15.38 21.72
N MET A 2 -12.58 14.39 22.17
CA MET A 2 -11.21 14.17 21.72
C MET A 2 -11.25 13.26 20.48
N VAL A 3 -10.56 13.66 19.42
CA VAL A 3 -10.40 12.87 18.19
C VAL A 3 -9.52 11.67 18.53
N ALA A 4 -9.96 10.48 18.15
CA ALA A 4 -9.29 9.22 18.45
C ALA A 4 -7.85 9.21 17.91
N GLU A 5 -6.87 9.09 18.81
CA GLU A 5 -5.50 8.71 18.46
C GLU A 5 -5.49 7.23 18.06
N GLY A 6 -5.86 6.95 16.82
CA GLY A 6 -5.49 5.69 16.16
C GLY A 6 -3.98 5.68 16.00
N SER A 7 -3.27 4.97 16.89
CA SER A 7 -1.81 4.97 16.91
C SER A 7 -1.27 4.34 15.62
N LEU A 8 -0.71 5.19 14.75
CA LEU A 8 -0.03 4.74 13.54
C LEU A 8 1.13 3.81 13.90
N GLY A 9 1.26 2.65 13.23
CA GLY A 9 2.41 1.77 13.44
C GLY A 9 3.73 2.48 13.12
N PRO A 10 4.89 2.13 13.74
CA PRO A 10 6.12 2.91 13.62
C PRO A 10 6.60 3.14 12.19
N ALA A 11 6.44 2.14 11.29
CA ALA A 11 6.86 2.24 9.90
C ALA A 11 5.88 3.03 9.02
N ALA A 12 4.58 2.87 9.23
CA ALA A 12 3.54 3.56 8.47
C ALA A 12 3.40 5.03 8.90
N LYS A 13 3.63 5.34 10.19
CA LYS A 13 3.69 6.72 10.70
C LYS A 13 4.74 7.56 9.98
N VAL A 14 5.84 6.94 9.55
CA VAL A 14 6.94 7.59 8.82
C VAL A 14 6.56 7.90 7.36
N VAL A 15 5.54 7.25 6.81
CA VAL A 15 5.02 7.50 5.45
C VAL A 15 3.76 8.37 5.50
N PHE A 16 2.69 7.91 6.14
CA PHE A 16 1.40 8.60 6.09
C PHE A 16 1.34 9.81 7.02
N GLY A 17 2.10 9.84 8.11
CA GLY A 17 2.16 11.00 9.01
C GLY A 17 2.61 12.28 8.29
N PRO A 18 3.82 12.30 7.69
CA PRO A 18 4.28 13.46 6.93
C PRO A 18 3.39 13.83 5.73
N MET A 19 2.82 12.83 5.03
CA MET A 19 1.87 13.10 3.95
C MET A 19 0.61 13.82 4.46
N LEU A 20 0.02 13.36 5.57
CA LEU A 20 -1.14 14.01 6.18
C LEU A 20 -0.81 15.38 6.74
N ASN A 21 0.37 15.57 7.33
CA ASN A 21 0.82 16.88 7.80
C ASN A 21 0.87 17.88 6.65
N PHE A 22 1.47 17.49 5.52
CA PHE A 22 1.47 18.33 4.31
C PHE A 22 0.05 18.62 3.81
N LEU A 23 -0.80 17.59 3.67
CA LEU A 23 -2.16 17.77 3.16
C LEU A 23 -3.02 18.66 4.08
N THR A 24 -2.85 18.54 5.39
CA THR A 24 -3.52 19.38 6.39
C THR A 24 -2.99 20.81 6.38
N PHE A 25 -1.68 20.98 6.18
CA PHE A 25 -1.06 22.29 6.00
C PHE A 25 -1.52 22.98 4.70
N ALA A 26 -1.58 22.22 3.61
CA ALA A 26 -2.14 22.71 2.36
C ALA A 26 -3.59 23.17 2.59
N TYR A 27 -4.40 22.34 3.26
CA TYR A 27 -5.77 22.68 3.67
C TYR A 27 -5.88 24.00 4.43
N SER A 28 -5.09 24.18 5.49
CA SER A 28 -5.18 25.39 6.33
C SER A 28 -4.74 26.65 5.61
N THR A 29 -3.94 26.52 4.55
CA THR A 29 -3.43 27.64 3.76
C THR A 29 -4.25 27.92 2.50
N TRP A 30 -5.32 27.17 2.21
CA TRP A 30 -6.14 27.31 0.98
C TRP A 30 -6.98 28.58 0.88
N ARG A 31 -7.35 29.21 2.00
CA ARG A 31 -8.16 30.45 2.00
C ARG A 31 -7.37 31.71 1.63
N LEU A 32 -6.11 31.55 1.27
CA LEU A 32 -5.15 32.63 1.18
C LEU A 32 -4.45 32.58 -0.19
N ASN A 33 -5.02 33.27 -1.18
CA ASN A 33 -4.54 33.35 -2.56
C ASN A 33 -3.28 34.24 -2.67
N ASP A 34 -2.10 33.69 -2.38
CA ASP A 34 -0.85 34.43 -2.54
C ASP A 34 0.28 33.57 -3.15
N LYS A 35 1.10 34.16 -4.01
CA LYS A 35 2.26 33.52 -4.67
C LYS A 35 3.27 33.03 -3.64
N GLU A 36 3.47 33.78 -2.55
CA GLU A 36 4.36 33.39 -1.44
C GLU A 36 3.89 32.09 -0.75
N LYS A 37 2.58 31.80 -0.76
CA LYS A 37 2.02 30.61 -0.14
C LYS A 37 2.16 29.37 -1.00
N PHE A 38 2.12 29.51 -2.33
CA PHE A 38 2.52 28.42 -3.23
C PHE A 38 4.00 28.07 -3.07
N ALA A 39 4.88 29.08 -2.92
CA ALA A 39 6.29 28.85 -2.63
C ALA A 39 6.49 28.12 -1.28
N LEU A 40 5.73 28.52 -0.25
CA LEU A 40 5.78 27.86 1.06
C LEU A 40 5.24 26.41 0.98
N ARG A 41 4.11 26.17 0.31
CA ARG A 41 3.60 24.81 0.06
C ARG A 41 4.62 23.97 -0.71
N ALA A 42 5.33 24.55 -1.67
CA ALA A 42 6.40 23.87 -2.38
C ALA A 42 7.58 23.48 -1.47
N SER A 43 7.94 24.34 -0.51
CA SER A 43 8.96 23.99 0.49
C SER A 43 8.50 22.84 1.37
N VAL A 44 7.32 22.96 2.00
CA VAL A 44 6.78 21.94 2.90
C VAL A 44 6.52 20.62 2.16
N TYR A 45 6.09 20.68 0.90
CA TYR A 45 5.96 19.50 0.06
C TYR A 45 7.28 18.75 -0.09
N LYS A 46 8.36 19.47 -0.41
CA LYS A 46 9.71 18.90 -0.57
C LYS A 46 10.28 18.36 0.73
N GLU A 47 9.94 18.98 1.87
CA GLU A 47 10.46 18.58 3.17
C GLU A 47 9.69 17.41 3.80
N GLN A 48 8.36 17.34 3.59
CA GLN A 48 7.51 16.38 4.29
C GLN A 48 6.92 15.32 3.36
N PHE A 49 6.24 15.76 2.30
CA PHE A 49 5.48 14.84 1.45
C PHE A 49 6.40 14.02 0.53
N PHE A 50 7.34 14.68 -0.14
CA PHE A 50 8.20 14.03 -1.13
C PHE A 50 9.07 12.92 -0.51
N PRO A 51 9.78 13.12 0.62
CA PRO A 51 10.58 12.07 1.23
C PRO A 51 9.73 10.91 1.76
N ALA A 52 8.51 11.19 2.24
CA ALA A 52 7.57 10.14 2.63
C ALA A 52 7.09 9.31 1.43
N PHE A 53 6.88 9.95 0.28
CA PHE A 53 6.53 9.26 -0.96
C PHE A 53 7.69 8.42 -1.50
N GLU A 54 8.94 8.89 -1.40
CA GLU A 54 10.12 8.10 -1.75
C GLU A 54 10.22 6.83 -0.91
N LYS A 55 9.98 6.90 0.40
CA LYS A 55 9.90 5.71 1.26
C LYS A 55 8.80 4.75 0.84
N LEU A 56 7.64 5.25 0.42
CA LEU A 56 6.58 4.40 -0.13
C LEU A 56 7.02 3.71 -1.43
N ALA A 57 7.80 4.40 -2.27
CA ALA A 57 8.37 3.84 -3.50
C ALA A 57 9.43 2.77 -3.22
N GLU A 58 10.27 2.96 -2.20
CA GLU A 58 11.21 1.93 -1.72
C GLU A 58 10.47 0.67 -1.27
N ILE A 59 9.41 0.82 -0.45
CA ILE A 59 8.56 -0.30 -0.02
C ILE A 59 7.95 -1.02 -1.24
N HIS A 60 7.49 -0.27 -2.24
CA HIS A 60 6.99 -0.85 -3.47
C HIS A 60 8.06 -1.69 -4.20
N GLN A 61 9.28 -1.17 -4.34
CA GLN A 61 10.39 -1.87 -4.98
C GLN A 61 10.79 -3.14 -4.22
N ASP A 62 10.95 -3.04 -2.90
CA ASP A 62 11.27 -4.18 -2.03
C ASP A 62 10.21 -5.28 -2.12
N TYR A 63 8.94 -4.87 -2.18
CA TYR A 63 7.85 -5.81 -2.32
C TYR A 63 7.83 -6.48 -3.69
N MET A 64 7.99 -5.71 -4.78
CA MET A 64 8.08 -6.25 -6.13
C MET A 64 9.26 -7.22 -6.28
N LYS A 65 10.41 -6.91 -5.69
CA LYS A 65 11.59 -7.79 -5.68
C LYS A 65 11.30 -9.09 -4.93
N SER A 66 10.76 -9.00 -3.71
CA SER A 66 10.43 -10.18 -2.90
C SER A 66 9.38 -11.06 -3.59
N LEU A 67 8.37 -10.44 -4.21
CA LEU A 67 7.32 -11.12 -4.95
C LEU A 67 7.88 -11.82 -6.20
N HIS A 68 8.78 -11.16 -6.94
CA HIS A 68 9.47 -11.75 -8.08
C HIS A 68 10.32 -12.95 -7.68
N GLU A 69 11.17 -12.80 -6.67
CA GLU A 69 12.02 -13.88 -6.15
C GLU A 69 11.17 -15.08 -5.72
N PHE A 70 10.08 -14.84 -4.99
CA PHE A 70 9.16 -15.89 -4.57
C PHE A 70 8.48 -16.57 -5.76
N TYR A 71 8.01 -15.79 -6.74
CA TYR A 71 7.37 -16.31 -7.95
C TYR A 71 8.31 -17.18 -8.79
N GLU A 72 9.57 -16.78 -8.97
CA GLU A 72 10.55 -17.56 -9.75
C GLU A 72 10.93 -18.89 -9.10
N ILE A 73 11.01 -18.92 -7.76
CA ILE A 73 11.22 -20.17 -7.01
C ILE A 73 9.98 -21.06 -7.11
N ALA A 74 8.80 -20.48 -6.90
CA ALA A 74 7.54 -21.20 -6.92
C ALA A 74 7.22 -21.82 -8.30
N LYS A 75 7.54 -21.09 -9.39
CA LYS A 75 7.42 -21.57 -10.77
C LYS A 75 8.25 -22.81 -11.06
N LYS A 76 9.34 -23.02 -10.32
CA LYS A 76 10.22 -24.20 -10.43
C LYS A 76 9.86 -25.30 -9.44
N PHE A 77 8.78 -25.14 -8.66
CA PHE A 77 8.42 -26.01 -7.55
C PHE A 77 9.57 -26.23 -6.55
N GLN A 78 10.43 -25.21 -6.41
CA GLN A 78 11.53 -25.24 -5.47
C GLN A 78 11.06 -24.77 -4.09
N THR A 79 11.67 -25.27 -3.02
CA THR A 79 11.34 -24.84 -1.66
C THR A 79 11.96 -23.47 -1.40
N PRO A 80 11.17 -22.40 -1.18
CA PRO A 80 11.72 -21.08 -0.88
C PRO A 80 12.31 -21.06 0.52
N GLN A 81 13.38 -20.28 0.69
CA GLN A 81 13.97 -20.05 1.99
C GLN A 81 12.95 -19.41 2.93
N HIS A 82 13.01 -19.79 4.21
CA HIS A 82 12.10 -19.30 5.23
C HIS A 82 12.04 -17.76 5.30
N GLU A 83 13.20 -17.10 5.15
CA GLU A 83 13.32 -15.65 5.15
C GLU A 83 12.56 -14.98 4.00
N LEU A 84 12.51 -15.62 2.83
CA LEU A 84 11.79 -15.09 1.67
C LEU A 84 10.27 -15.15 1.89
N ILE A 85 9.76 -16.23 2.49
CA ILE A 85 8.35 -16.33 2.89
C ILE A 85 8.02 -15.25 3.93
N ALA A 86 8.90 -15.05 4.91
CA ALA A 86 8.71 -14.03 5.93
C ALA A 86 8.71 -12.60 5.35
N LYS A 87 9.63 -12.30 4.41
CA LYS A 87 9.66 -11.02 3.67
C LYS A 87 8.38 -10.82 2.86
N PHE A 88 7.96 -11.83 2.10
CA PHE A 88 6.72 -11.79 1.33
C PHE A 88 5.50 -11.50 2.22
N ARG A 89 5.36 -12.16 3.37
CA ARG A 89 4.27 -11.90 4.34
C ARG A 89 4.33 -10.48 4.92
N ARG A 90 5.53 -10.03 5.30
CA ARG A 90 5.77 -8.71 5.90
C ARG A 90 5.31 -7.57 5.00
N TYR A 91 5.52 -7.68 3.69
CA TYR A 91 5.20 -6.61 2.76
C TYR A 91 3.86 -6.80 2.04
N GLY A 92 3.40 -8.05 1.93
CA GLY A 92 2.44 -8.40 0.89
C GLY A 92 1.07 -8.88 1.30
N ILE A 93 0.84 -9.26 2.56
CA ILE A 93 -0.40 -9.98 2.91
C ILE A 93 -0.92 -9.62 4.30
N GLU A 94 -0.04 -9.38 5.28
CA GLU A 94 -0.46 -9.59 6.68
C GLU A 94 -0.24 -8.41 7.63
N TYR A 95 0.37 -7.31 7.19
CA TYR A 95 0.49 -6.18 8.12
C TYR A 95 -0.85 -5.46 8.31
N ALA A 96 -1.53 -5.86 9.38
CA ALA A 96 -2.73 -5.21 9.90
C ALA A 96 -2.50 -3.71 10.17
N SER A 97 -1.28 -3.30 10.55
CA SER A 97 -0.97 -1.89 10.76
C SER A 97 -1.21 -1.09 9.48
N TRP A 98 -0.60 -1.50 8.35
CA TRP A 98 -0.80 -0.82 7.07
C TRP A 98 -2.27 -0.76 6.66
N ARG A 99 -3.09 -1.77 6.98
CA ARG A 99 -4.54 -1.74 6.71
C ARG A 99 -5.25 -0.66 7.53
N GLU A 100 -4.93 -0.52 8.81
CA GLU A 100 -5.53 0.49 9.68
C GLU A 100 -4.97 1.88 9.40
N ASP A 101 -3.68 1.98 9.10
CA ASP A 101 -3.00 3.22 8.72
C ASP A 101 -3.52 3.75 7.38
N VAL A 102 -3.72 2.88 6.38
CA VAL A 102 -4.34 3.25 5.10
C VAL A 102 -5.80 3.66 5.30
N LYS A 103 -6.56 2.97 6.16
CA LYS A 103 -7.92 3.41 6.50
C LYS A 103 -7.91 4.81 7.11
N CYS A 104 -7.11 5.04 8.16
CA CYS A 104 -6.97 6.34 8.81
C CYS A 104 -6.56 7.42 7.81
N PHE A 105 -5.55 7.14 6.98
CA PHE A 105 -5.13 8.03 5.89
C PHE A 105 -6.29 8.37 4.95
N THR A 106 -7.06 7.36 4.51
CA THR A 106 -8.19 7.57 3.59
C THR A 106 -9.35 8.33 4.23
N GLU A 107 -9.62 8.10 5.51
CA GLU A 107 -10.66 8.80 6.28
C GLU A 107 -10.30 10.27 6.46
N VAL A 108 -9.07 10.57 6.89
CA VAL A 108 -8.59 11.95 7.03
C VAL A 108 -8.57 12.66 5.69
N CYS A 109 -8.09 12.02 4.62
CA CYS A 109 -8.16 12.60 3.27
C CYS A 109 -9.61 12.85 2.83
N GLY A 110 -10.56 11.98 3.20
CA GLY A 110 -11.99 12.17 2.94
C GLY A 110 -12.60 13.33 3.71
N VAL A 111 -12.14 13.59 4.94
CA VAL A 111 -12.52 14.79 5.71
C VAL A 111 -11.93 16.03 5.05
N LEU A 112 -10.65 16.02 4.67
CA LEU A 112 -10.00 17.14 4.00
C LEU A 112 -10.73 17.47 2.69
N SER A 113 -10.98 16.48 1.84
CA SER A 113 -11.60 16.67 0.52
C SER A 113 -13.05 17.14 0.59
N LYS A 114 -13.83 16.71 1.59
CA LYS A 114 -15.20 17.22 1.83
C LYS A 114 -15.22 18.70 2.20
N ASN A 115 -14.17 19.17 2.87
CA ASN A 115 -14.04 20.55 3.32
C ASN A 115 -13.27 21.45 2.33
N THR A 116 -12.66 20.86 1.28
CA THR A 116 -12.03 21.61 0.18
C THR A 116 -13.09 22.30 -0.69
N ALA A 117 -12.99 23.62 -0.84
CA ALA A 117 -13.90 24.40 -1.69
C ALA A 117 -13.59 24.26 -3.20
N PHE A 118 -12.32 24.03 -3.56
CA PHE A 118 -11.87 23.94 -4.95
C PHE A 118 -12.00 22.52 -5.50
N LYS A 119 -12.72 22.37 -6.62
CA LYS A 119 -13.03 21.07 -7.22
C LYS A 119 -11.77 20.29 -7.64
N ASN A 120 -10.83 20.95 -8.31
CA ASN A 120 -9.58 20.33 -8.79
C ASN A 120 -8.72 19.77 -7.65
N GLU A 121 -8.58 20.52 -6.55
CA GLU A 121 -7.83 20.07 -5.37
C GLU A 121 -8.55 18.91 -4.68
N LYS A 122 -9.87 19.02 -4.50
CA LYS A 122 -10.72 17.96 -3.95
C LYS A 122 -10.56 16.66 -4.74
N ASP A 123 -10.65 16.75 -6.06
CA ASP A 123 -10.57 15.60 -6.96
C ASP A 123 -9.17 14.98 -6.89
N ALA A 124 -8.10 15.79 -6.82
CA ALA A 124 -6.73 15.29 -6.71
C ALA A 124 -6.44 14.59 -5.37
N ILE A 125 -6.90 15.15 -4.24
CA ILE A 125 -6.76 14.51 -2.92
C ILE A 125 -7.51 13.18 -2.88
N THR A 126 -8.74 13.19 -3.41
CA THR A 126 -9.59 11.98 -3.45
C THR A 126 -8.96 10.90 -4.33
N GLU A 127 -8.46 11.25 -5.51
CA GLU A 127 -7.82 10.32 -6.43
C GLU A 127 -6.52 9.75 -5.86
N PHE A 128 -5.70 10.57 -5.21
CA PHE A 128 -4.47 10.10 -4.57
C PHE A 128 -4.79 9.14 -3.41
N SER A 129 -5.73 9.51 -2.53
CA SER A 129 -6.20 8.66 -1.43
C SER A 129 -6.73 7.31 -1.92
N ASN A 130 -7.60 7.32 -2.93
CA ASN A 130 -8.15 6.10 -3.51
C ASN A 130 -7.07 5.24 -4.18
N SER A 131 -6.12 5.86 -4.89
CA SER A 131 -5.01 5.13 -5.52
C SER A 131 -4.13 4.41 -4.51
N ILE A 132 -3.84 5.05 -3.36
CA ILE A 132 -3.11 4.41 -2.25
C ILE A 132 -3.88 3.22 -1.69
N ARG A 133 -5.18 3.41 -1.39
CA ARG A 133 -6.05 2.33 -0.90
C ARG A 133 -6.09 1.16 -1.87
N ASP A 134 -6.28 1.45 -3.16
CA ASP A 134 -6.36 0.45 -4.20
C ASP A 134 -5.01 -0.27 -4.36
N TYR A 135 -3.88 0.42 -4.29
CA TYR A 135 -2.55 -0.20 -4.29
C TYR A 135 -2.41 -1.26 -3.19
N PHE A 136 -2.74 -0.92 -1.95
CA PHE A 136 -2.69 -1.86 -0.83
C PHE A 136 -3.80 -2.93 -0.86
N ALA A 137 -4.82 -2.78 -1.70
CA ALA A 137 -5.78 -3.83 -1.97
C ALA A 137 -5.25 -4.91 -2.94
N ALA A 138 -4.22 -4.64 -3.76
CA ALA A 138 -3.57 -5.69 -4.59
C ALA A 138 -2.71 -6.63 -3.72
N THR A 139 -2.17 -6.10 -2.63
CA THR A 139 -1.39 -6.81 -1.62
C THR A 139 -2.32 -7.52 -0.62
N SER A 140 -3.52 -7.90 -1.02
CA SER A 140 -4.43 -8.71 -0.22
C SER A 140 -5.23 -9.57 -1.18
N PRO A 141 -5.12 -10.91 -1.11
CA PRO A 141 -5.78 -11.82 -2.05
C PRO A 141 -7.30 -11.69 -2.17
N ASP A 142 -7.96 -10.98 -1.26
CA ASP A 142 -9.22 -10.30 -1.56
C ASP A 142 -9.49 -9.24 -0.49
N GLY A 143 -10.20 -8.18 -0.85
CA GLY A 143 -10.64 -7.10 0.05
C GLY A 143 -11.68 -7.52 1.09
N SER A 144 -11.93 -8.82 1.29
CA SER A 144 -12.93 -9.35 2.23
C SER A 144 -12.26 -10.11 3.39
N ARG A 145 -12.90 -10.06 4.57
CA ARG A 145 -12.50 -10.86 5.76
C ARG A 145 -12.49 -12.39 5.50
N LEU A 146 -13.11 -12.89 4.43
CA LEU A 146 -13.37 -14.33 4.23
C LEU A 146 -12.32 -15.06 3.38
N ALA A 147 -11.60 -14.39 2.48
CA ALA A 147 -10.42 -14.99 1.85
C ALA A 147 -9.22 -15.09 2.82
N SER A 148 -9.33 -14.44 4.00
CA SER A 148 -8.25 -14.34 4.97
C SER A 148 -7.94 -15.64 5.71
N SER A 149 -8.88 -16.57 5.84
CA SER A 149 -8.62 -17.80 6.59
C SER A 149 -7.81 -18.80 5.76
N TRP A 150 -8.29 -19.18 4.57
CA TRP A 150 -7.64 -20.24 3.80
C TRP A 150 -6.26 -19.83 3.27
N PHE A 151 -6.09 -18.61 2.73
CA PHE A 151 -4.81 -18.22 2.13
C PHE A 151 -3.74 -17.96 3.19
N SER A 152 -4.12 -17.39 4.33
CA SER A 152 -3.20 -17.22 5.47
C SER A 152 -2.86 -18.57 6.09
N SER A 153 -3.84 -19.47 6.29
CA SER A 153 -3.59 -20.83 6.74
C SER A 153 -2.70 -21.60 5.77
N PHE A 154 -2.94 -21.45 4.46
CA PHE A 154 -2.10 -22.01 3.42
C PHE A 154 -0.66 -21.54 3.54
N LEU A 155 -0.43 -20.23 3.63
CA LEU A 155 0.93 -19.70 3.78
C LEU A 155 1.59 -20.08 5.11
N ASN A 156 0.81 -20.24 6.19
CA ASN A 156 1.31 -20.74 7.47
C ASN A 156 1.82 -22.18 7.33
N GLU A 157 1.01 -23.08 6.77
CA GLU A 157 1.42 -24.48 6.54
C GLU A 157 2.55 -24.58 5.53
N PHE A 158 2.49 -23.81 4.44
CA PHE A 158 3.55 -23.71 3.45
C PHE A 158 4.89 -23.30 4.09
N GLN A 159 4.86 -22.31 5.00
CA GLN A 159 6.04 -21.89 5.74
C GLN A 159 6.51 -22.95 6.75
N MET A 160 5.59 -23.67 7.39
CA MET A 160 5.91 -24.75 8.32
C MET A 160 6.65 -25.88 7.61
N HIS A 161 6.15 -26.35 6.46
CA HIS A 161 6.83 -27.37 5.66
C HIS A 161 8.24 -26.93 5.25
N ALA A 162 8.38 -25.70 4.75
CA ALA A 162 9.69 -25.15 4.38
C ALA A 162 10.67 -25.06 5.58
N ARG A 163 10.17 -24.76 6.79
CA ARG A 163 10.98 -24.73 8.03
C ARG A 163 11.47 -26.11 8.45
N GLU A 164 10.66 -27.13 8.24
CA GLU A 164 10.98 -28.52 8.59
C GLU A 164 11.87 -29.22 7.56
N GLY A 165 12.35 -28.49 6.54
CA GLY A 165 13.14 -29.04 5.45
C GLY A 165 12.33 -29.94 4.50
N ARG A 166 10.99 -29.88 4.59
CA ARG A 166 10.09 -30.59 3.68
C ARG A 166 9.72 -29.68 2.51
N SER A 167 9.54 -30.27 1.33
CA SER A 167 9.01 -29.51 0.19
C SER A 167 7.54 -29.16 0.45
N PRO A 168 7.16 -27.86 0.49
CA PRO A 168 5.76 -27.47 0.60
C PRO A 168 4.96 -27.88 -0.66
N TRP A 169 5.64 -28.17 -1.76
CA TRP A 169 5.01 -28.65 -2.99
C TRP A 169 4.58 -30.12 -2.93
N ASP A 170 5.06 -30.87 -1.96
CA ASP A 170 4.69 -32.28 -1.77
C ASP A 170 3.51 -32.44 -0.79
N ALA A 171 3.16 -31.39 -0.05
CA ALA A 171 2.05 -31.39 0.91
C ALA A 171 0.68 -31.35 0.22
N GLU A 172 -0.29 -32.11 0.74
CA GLU A 172 -1.63 -32.20 0.10
C GLU A 172 -2.55 -31.03 0.46
N TYR A 173 -2.27 -30.30 1.56
CA TYR A 173 -3.06 -29.16 2.06
C TYR A 173 -4.56 -29.47 2.21
N GLU A 174 -4.89 -30.73 2.52
CA GLU A 174 -6.26 -31.19 2.74
C GLU A 174 -6.87 -30.49 3.96
N GLY A 175 -8.12 -30.03 3.85
CA GLY A 175 -8.82 -29.36 4.95
C GLY A 175 -8.84 -27.82 4.88
N MET A 176 -8.16 -27.18 3.93
CA MET A 176 -8.18 -25.72 3.76
C MET A 176 -9.46 -25.15 3.14
N GLY A 177 -10.39 -26.01 2.71
CA GLY A 177 -11.66 -25.59 2.10
C GLY A 177 -11.52 -24.92 0.73
N TYR A 178 -10.35 -25.02 0.08
CA TYR A 178 -10.08 -24.47 -1.25
C TYR A 178 -9.52 -25.54 -2.19
N HIS A 179 -10.07 -25.63 -3.41
CA HIS A 179 -9.63 -26.60 -4.41
C HIS A 179 -8.33 -26.11 -5.07
N LYS A 180 -7.26 -26.94 -5.05
CA LYS A 180 -5.95 -26.65 -5.66
C LYS A 180 -5.29 -25.34 -5.14
N PRO A 181 -4.97 -25.26 -3.84
CA PRO A 181 -4.43 -24.05 -3.22
C PRO A 181 -3.06 -23.63 -3.79
N LYS A 182 -2.25 -24.58 -4.28
CA LYS A 182 -0.97 -24.30 -4.97
C LYS A 182 -1.17 -23.58 -6.30
N ASP A 183 -2.14 -24.01 -7.11
CA ASP A 183 -2.46 -23.36 -8.39
C ASP A 183 -2.99 -21.94 -8.14
N ALA A 184 -3.84 -21.78 -7.13
CA ALA A 184 -4.36 -20.48 -6.72
C ALA A 184 -3.26 -19.53 -6.23
N LEU A 185 -2.27 -20.03 -5.48
CA LEU A 185 -1.08 -19.25 -5.12
C LEU A 185 -0.33 -18.81 -6.39
N MET A 186 -0.06 -19.72 -7.32
CA MET A 186 0.68 -19.40 -8.55
C MET A 186 -0.05 -18.39 -9.43
N ASP A 187 -1.37 -18.52 -9.56
CA ASP A 187 -2.20 -17.55 -10.27
C ASP A 187 -2.22 -16.19 -9.58
N TYR A 188 -2.34 -16.16 -8.25
CA TYR A 188 -2.24 -14.93 -7.46
C TYR A 188 -0.88 -14.24 -7.65
N LEU A 189 0.22 -14.97 -7.46
CA LEU A 189 1.57 -14.42 -7.62
C LEU A 189 1.76 -13.83 -9.01
N ARG A 190 1.37 -14.59 -10.05
CA ARG A 190 1.45 -14.13 -11.45
C ARG A 190 0.63 -12.86 -11.66
N LYS A 191 -0.64 -12.87 -11.26
CA LYS A 191 -1.59 -11.76 -11.46
C LYS A 191 -1.11 -10.50 -10.73
N VAL A 192 -0.72 -10.64 -9.48
CA VAL A 192 -0.29 -9.51 -8.65
C VAL A 192 1.05 -8.94 -9.10
N TYR A 193 2.02 -9.80 -9.42
CA TYR A 193 3.35 -9.39 -9.87
C TYR A 193 3.33 -8.76 -11.27
N GLN A 194 2.74 -9.44 -12.24
CA GLN A 194 2.86 -9.05 -13.64
C GLN A 194 1.86 -7.96 -14.05
N ILE A 195 0.73 -7.85 -13.34
CA ILE A 195 -0.39 -7.02 -13.78
C ILE A 195 -0.80 -6.02 -12.70
N GLU A 196 -1.27 -6.49 -11.54
CA GLU A 196 -1.99 -5.59 -10.61
C GLU A 196 -1.08 -4.57 -9.94
N LEU A 197 0.05 -4.98 -9.35
CA LEU A 197 0.94 -4.03 -8.65
C LEU A 197 1.54 -2.98 -9.58
N PRO A 198 2.10 -3.33 -10.76
CA PRO A 198 2.59 -2.32 -11.69
C PRO A 198 1.51 -1.31 -12.09
N GLN A 199 0.30 -1.79 -12.40
CA GLN A 199 -0.80 -0.92 -12.83
C GLN A 199 -1.28 -0.01 -11.70
N ARG A 200 -1.47 -0.54 -10.48
CA ARG A 200 -1.93 0.26 -9.34
C ARG A 200 -0.85 1.25 -8.89
N TRP A 201 0.42 0.88 -8.93
CA TRP A 201 1.54 1.79 -8.67
C TRP A 201 1.64 2.93 -9.69
N ALA A 202 1.41 2.63 -10.98
CA ALA A 202 1.33 3.65 -12.02
C ALA A 202 0.21 4.67 -11.74
N ARG A 203 -0.94 4.22 -11.23
CA ARG A 203 -2.04 5.10 -10.78
C ARG A 203 -1.63 5.97 -9.60
N VAL A 204 -0.99 5.40 -8.57
CA VAL A 204 -0.44 6.15 -7.42
C VAL A 204 0.52 7.25 -7.89
N THR A 205 1.44 6.92 -8.79
CA THR A 205 2.44 7.86 -9.31
C THR A 205 1.78 8.98 -10.12
N LYS A 206 0.79 8.65 -10.96
CA LYS A 206 0.01 9.63 -11.71
C LYS A 206 -0.79 10.55 -10.78
N ALA A 207 -1.48 9.98 -9.80
CA ALA A 207 -2.27 10.74 -8.83
C ALA A 207 -1.39 11.68 -7.99
N LYS A 208 -0.19 11.24 -7.59
CA LYS A 208 0.82 12.08 -6.93
C LYS A 208 1.24 13.26 -7.80
N ALA A 209 1.46 13.04 -9.10
CA ALA A 209 1.82 14.12 -10.02
C ALA A 209 0.68 15.15 -10.18
N THR A 210 -0.57 14.69 -10.30
CA THR A 210 -1.75 15.56 -10.32
C THR A 210 -1.87 16.37 -9.02
N LEU A 211 -1.74 15.71 -7.88
CA LEU A 211 -1.78 16.34 -6.55
C LEU A 211 -0.71 17.42 -6.40
N GLN A 212 0.52 17.13 -6.81
CA GLN A 212 1.61 18.11 -6.85
C GLN A 212 1.26 19.29 -7.76
N GLY A 213 0.71 19.04 -8.95
CA GLY A 213 0.31 20.08 -9.89
C GLY A 213 -0.72 21.04 -9.32
N VAL A 214 -1.70 20.57 -8.56
CA VAL A 214 -2.77 21.43 -8.03
C VAL A 214 -2.42 22.08 -6.69
N LEU A 215 -1.64 21.41 -5.84
CA LEU A 215 -1.35 21.91 -4.48
C LEU A 215 -0.06 22.74 -4.39
N VAL A 216 0.86 22.56 -5.33
CA VAL A 216 2.23 23.09 -5.26
C VAL A 216 2.56 24.03 -6.42
N VAL A 217 1.96 23.81 -7.60
CA VAL A 217 2.14 24.70 -8.75
C VAL A 217 0.98 25.71 -8.76
N PRO A 218 1.23 27.02 -8.89
CA PRO A 218 0.16 28.00 -9.02
C PRO A 218 -0.66 27.72 -10.28
N SER A 219 -2.00 27.71 -10.14
CA SER A 219 -2.88 27.73 -11.32
C SER A 219 -2.55 28.96 -12.18
N PRO A 220 -2.44 28.81 -13.51
CA PRO A 220 -2.20 29.92 -14.42
C PRO A 220 -3.29 30.98 -14.37
#